data_AF-A0A841WJA4-F1
#
_entry.id   AF-A0A841WJA4-F1
#
_cell.length_a   1.000
_cell.length_b   1.000
_cell.length_c   1.000
_cell.angle_alpha   90.00
_cell.angle_beta   90.00
_cell.angle_gamma   90.00
#
_symmetry.space_group_name_H-M   'P 1'
#
loop_
_entity.id
_entity.type
_entity.pdbx_description
1 polymer ?
#
loop_
_entity_poly.entity_id
_entity_poly.type
_entity_poly.pdbx_seq_one_letter_code
_entity_poly.pdbx_strand_id
1 'polypeptide(L)'
;MKTLEPNIDAQLCELLGGSEQERLQRKFASIFNYRFNCIKAKGCPETGTVIEWGDPKRPLDNEDLFVNWNNPSEFVGVSFNTNTSYALLDVDAGSEYHPIPQLDKIEEALKSVGINKINWYHSSGSNGWQTNWYHLSENNGWHGYIPFDRSMPTWGVACVLDQTLSEAGFNIARGQLEIFPNRKSWGSKYNSHRIPLQSGFELSKEEISYFLMDWDEAAEENDAELFFSKIEPARKWFKSQQYTSLKKDGRTVNSDVQSKLTTWYTNLRKTIDKGWTGSSQTNDILKDIAQYHRVFNSAEADTIEKLAELIEQTAVKCPGYSKYCNHQHKIKKRAIDYARNCWKKYHPYDGYTIKNYVKKDPSENKNFLKAEESKRKILAAIESLKSRGEKVTQRAISKEAGISLKTVNKYKEWMVQVAQPTSLEPVSQGSQSPQRAI
;
A
#
# COMPACT_ATOMS: atom_id res chain seq x y z
N MET A 1 -53.41 13.20 -26.40
CA MET A 1 -52.54 14.27 -25.85
C MET A 1 -52.29 13.98 -24.38
N LYS A 2 -51.23 13.22 -24.07
CA LYS A 2 -50.64 13.16 -22.74
C LYS A 2 -49.31 13.89 -22.87
N THR A 3 -49.20 15.01 -22.16
CA THR A 3 -47.97 15.79 -22.00
C THR A 3 -46.90 14.91 -21.36
N LEU A 4 -45.82 14.68 -22.10
CA LEU A 4 -44.59 14.09 -21.58
C LEU A 4 -44.02 15.04 -20.53
N GLU A 5 -43.81 14.54 -19.32
CA GLU A 5 -43.07 15.26 -18.29
C GLU A 5 -41.64 15.55 -18.78
N PRO A 6 -41.04 16.69 -18.40
CA PRO A 6 -39.69 17.05 -18.83
C PRO A 6 -38.71 16.00 -18.32
N ASN A 7 -37.89 15.49 -19.24
CA ASN A 7 -36.81 14.54 -18.95
C ASN A 7 -35.89 15.13 -17.86
N ILE A 8 -35.85 14.47 -16.70
CA ILE A 8 -35.02 14.82 -15.55
C ILE A 8 -33.53 14.92 -15.95
N ASP A 9 -33.11 14.19 -16.99
CA ASP A 9 -31.75 14.24 -17.54
C ASP A 9 -31.44 15.58 -18.22
N ALA A 10 -32.43 16.22 -18.84
CA ALA A 10 -32.24 17.51 -19.50
C ALA A 10 -32.05 18.66 -18.50
N GLN A 11 -32.70 18.60 -17.33
CA GLN A 11 -32.52 19.60 -16.26
C GLN A 11 -31.22 19.41 -15.48
N LEU A 12 -30.69 18.18 -15.41
CA LEU A 12 -29.37 17.90 -14.83
C LEU A 12 -28.21 18.30 -15.75
N CYS A 13 -28.42 18.27 -17.08
CA CYS A 13 -27.45 18.74 -18.08
C CYS A 13 -27.14 20.24 -17.97
N GLU A 14 -28.09 21.07 -17.54
CA GLU A 14 -27.92 22.53 -17.44
C GLU A 14 -27.09 22.97 -16.21
N LEU A 15 -27.02 22.15 -15.16
CA LEU A 15 -26.43 22.53 -13.86
C LEU A 15 -24.91 22.34 -13.75
N LEU A 16 -24.25 21.61 -14.67
CA LEU A 16 -22.83 21.21 -14.55
C LEU A 16 -21.92 21.55 -15.74
N GLY A 17 -22.42 22.29 -16.74
CA GLY A 17 -21.59 23.05 -17.70
C GLY A 17 -20.58 22.26 -18.54
N GLY A 18 -20.99 21.16 -19.19
CA GLY A 18 -20.21 20.48 -20.23
C GLY A 18 -21.06 19.52 -21.05
N SER A 19 -20.56 19.11 -22.22
CA SER A 19 -21.19 18.07 -23.05
C SER A 19 -21.23 16.72 -22.33
N GLU A 20 -22.17 15.85 -22.72
CA GLU A 20 -22.27 14.48 -22.19
C GLU A 20 -20.94 13.71 -22.32
N GLN A 21 -20.29 13.85 -23.47
CA GLN A 21 -18.96 13.28 -23.74
C GLN A 21 -17.94 13.72 -22.68
N GLU A 22 -17.84 15.02 -22.37
CA GLU A 22 -16.90 15.53 -21.38
C GLU A 22 -17.19 14.99 -19.96
N ARG A 23 -18.47 14.73 -19.65
CA ARG A 23 -18.86 14.13 -18.37
C ARG A 23 -18.40 12.67 -18.27
N LEU A 24 -18.62 11.87 -19.33
CA LEU A 24 -18.15 10.48 -19.40
C LEU A 24 -16.62 10.40 -19.29
N GLN A 25 -15.91 11.27 -20.01
CA GLN A 25 -14.45 11.33 -20.00
C GLN A 25 -13.90 11.66 -18.60
N ARG A 26 -14.48 12.66 -17.91
CA ARG A 26 -14.09 13.01 -16.54
C ARG A 26 -14.35 11.86 -15.57
N LYS A 27 -15.47 11.16 -15.70
CA LYS A 27 -15.79 9.98 -14.87
C LYS A 27 -14.76 8.88 -15.08
N PHE A 28 -14.46 8.52 -16.33
CA PHE A 28 -13.45 7.53 -16.67
C PHE A 28 -12.06 7.89 -16.11
N ALA A 29 -11.59 9.12 -16.31
CA ALA A 29 -10.30 9.56 -15.78
C ALA A 29 -10.25 9.50 -14.24
N SER A 30 -11.39 9.75 -13.57
CA SER A 30 -11.46 9.73 -12.10
C SER A 30 -11.24 8.33 -11.50
N ILE A 31 -11.65 7.27 -12.21
CA ILE A 31 -11.44 5.86 -11.81
C ILE A 31 -9.94 5.54 -11.75
N PHE A 32 -9.16 6.06 -12.70
CA PHE A 32 -7.74 5.77 -12.86
C PHE A 32 -6.82 6.88 -12.34
N ASN A 33 -7.32 7.80 -11.50
CA ASN A 33 -6.55 8.95 -11.01
C ASN A 33 -5.50 8.56 -9.96
N TYR A 34 -4.38 8.03 -10.42
CA TYR A 34 -3.20 7.74 -9.62
C TYR A 34 -2.03 8.64 -10.03
N ARG A 35 -2.21 9.96 -9.88
CA ARG A 35 -1.32 11.01 -10.40
C ARG A 35 0.19 10.74 -10.38
N PHE A 36 0.71 10.20 -9.29
CA PHE A 36 2.14 9.93 -9.09
C PHE A 36 2.60 8.52 -9.49
N ASN A 37 1.66 7.65 -9.88
CA ASN A 37 1.87 6.24 -10.17
C ASN A 37 1.42 5.89 -11.59
N CYS A 38 1.51 6.82 -12.53
CA CYS A 38 1.25 6.54 -13.94
C CYS A 38 2.51 5.98 -14.61
N ILE A 39 2.33 5.17 -15.65
CA ILE A 39 3.38 4.71 -16.56
C ILE A 39 2.99 5.06 -17.99
N LYS A 40 3.98 5.26 -18.86
CA LYS A 40 3.78 5.51 -20.28
C LYS A 40 4.63 4.57 -21.12
N ALA A 41 4.14 4.22 -22.28
CA ALA A 41 4.95 3.60 -23.32
C ALA A 41 4.72 4.29 -24.65
N LYS A 42 5.76 4.28 -25.49
CA LYS A 42 5.57 4.50 -26.92
C LYS A 42 5.10 3.20 -27.55
N GLY A 43 4.23 3.29 -28.53
CA GLY A 43 3.75 2.12 -29.24
C GLY A 43 3.40 2.40 -30.68
N CYS A 44 3.17 1.33 -31.44
CA CYS A 44 2.55 1.38 -32.74
C CYS A 44 1.05 1.05 -32.57
N PRO A 45 0.14 2.04 -32.63
CA PRO A 45 -1.29 1.81 -32.45
C PRO A 45 -1.89 0.82 -33.44
N GLU A 46 -1.42 0.79 -34.68
CA GLU A 46 -1.92 -0.11 -35.74
C GLU A 46 -1.65 -1.58 -35.43
N THR A 47 -0.57 -1.86 -34.69
CA THR A 47 -0.17 -3.23 -34.33
C THR A 47 -0.33 -3.51 -32.83
N GLY A 48 -0.84 -2.57 -32.03
CA GLY A 48 -0.87 -2.70 -30.57
C GLY A 48 0.49 -2.88 -29.90
N THR A 49 1.61 -2.77 -30.64
CA THR A 49 2.94 -3.12 -30.14
C THR A 49 3.43 -2.06 -29.17
N VAL A 50 3.66 -2.46 -27.93
CA VAL A 50 4.32 -1.65 -26.90
C VAL A 50 5.84 -1.79 -27.06
N ILE A 51 6.56 -0.67 -27.14
CA ILE A 51 8.03 -0.70 -27.24
C ILE A 51 8.65 -0.93 -25.85
N GLU A 52 8.42 -0.01 -24.92
CA GLU A 52 8.91 -0.11 -23.54
C GLU A 52 8.07 0.78 -22.62
N TRP A 53 7.70 0.26 -21.44
CA TRP A 53 7.04 1.02 -20.39
C TRP A 53 8.06 1.77 -19.53
N GLY A 54 7.75 3.01 -19.16
CA GLY A 54 8.56 3.82 -18.26
C GLY A 54 7.74 4.84 -17.46
N ASP A 55 8.39 5.46 -16.46
CA ASP A 55 7.78 6.52 -15.68
C ASP A 55 7.65 7.81 -16.53
N PRO A 56 6.52 8.55 -16.48
CA PRO A 56 6.38 9.82 -17.18
C PRO A 56 7.32 10.88 -16.57
N LYS A 57 7.72 11.87 -17.39
CA LYS A 57 8.61 12.97 -16.96
C LYS A 57 8.05 13.80 -15.80
N ARG A 58 6.72 13.83 -15.65
CA ARG A 58 6.01 14.50 -14.57
C ARG A 58 4.80 13.66 -14.15
N PRO A 59 4.30 13.81 -12.91
CA PRO A 59 3.01 13.25 -12.50
C PRO A 59 1.89 13.74 -13.43
N LEU A 60 0.95 12.86 -13.79
CA LEU A 60 -0.18 13.17 -14.69
C LEU A 60 -1.43 13.44 -13.85
N ASP A 61 -2.00 14.63 -13.88
CA ASP A 61 -3.34 14.85 -13.33
C ASP A 61 -4.44 14.25 -14.24
N ASN A 62 -5.71 14.44 -13.91
CA ASN A 62 -6.82 13.85 -14.69
C ASN A 62 -6.81 14.31 -16.15
N GLU A 63 -6.48 15.58 -16.39
CA GLU A 63 -6.49 16.16 -17.72
C GLU A 63 -5.29 15.65 -18.53
N ASP A 64 -4.09 15.68 -17.94
CA ASP A 64 -2.89 15.08 -18.53
C ASP A 64 -3.12 13.58 -18.81
N LEU A 65 -3.67 12.82 -17.85
CA LEU A 65 -3.95 11.39 -18.00
C LEU A 65 -4.84 11.12 -19.21
N PHE A 66 -5.91 11.91 -19.33
CA PHE A 66 -6.87 11.78 -20.42
C PHE A 66 -6.27 12.16 -21.78
N VAL A 67 -5.49 13.24 -21.85
CA VAL A 67 -4.74 13.63 -23.06
C VAL A 67 -3.80 12.50 -23.51
N ASN A 68 -3.09 11.88 -22.57
CA ASN A 68 -2.19 10.76 -22.87
C ASN A 68 -2.95 9.48 -23.27
N TRP A 69 -4.07 9.18 -22.61
CA TRP A 69 -4.94 8.06 -22.97
C TRP A 69 -5.53 8.24 -24.38
N ASN A 70 -5.86 9.47 -24.77
CA ASN A 70 -6.36 9.79 -26.09
C ASN A 70 -5.28 9.77 -27.19
N ASN A 71 -4.00 9.90 -26.84
CA ASN A 71 -2.93 9.92 -27.81
C ASN A 71 -2.88 8.58 -28.58
N PRO A 72 -2.98 8.58 -29.92
CA PRO A 72 -2.92 7.35 -30.69
C PRO A 72 -1.54 6.69 -30.61
N SER A 73 -0.46 7.44 -30.47
CA SER A 73 0.92 6.90 -30.57
C SER A 73 1.55 6.52 -29.22
N GLU A 74 0.77 6.58 -28.15
CA GLU A 74 1.24 6.31 -26.79
C GLU A 74 0.27 5.41 -26.06
N PHE A 75 0.79 4.66 -25.10
CA PHE A 75 0.01 3.94 -24.13
C PHE A 75 0.23 4.51 -22.75
N VAL A 76 -0.83 4.51 -21.95
CA VAL A 76 -0.79 4.92 -20.55
C VAL A 76 -1.30 3.79 -19.65
N GLY A 77 -0.66 3.65 -18.50
CA GLY A 77 -1.02 2.70 -17.46
C GLY A 77 -0.93 3.36 -16.09
N VAL A 78 -1.43 2.66 -15.09
CA VAL A 78 -1.41 3.13 -13.69
C VAL A 78 -1.01 2.00 -12.76
N SER A 79 -0.44 2.39 -11.63
CA SER A 79 -0.21 1.57 -10.47
C SER A 79 -0.96 2.15 -9.28
N PHE A 80 -1.38 1.27 -8.38
CA PHE A 80 -2.24 1.63 -7.26
C PHE A 80 -1.51 2.49 -6.21
N ASN A 81 -2.25 3.26 -5.41
CA ASN A 81 -1.72 3.93 -4.22
C ASN A 81 -2.03 3.13 -2.93
N THR A 82 -2.00 3.75 -1.75
CA THR A 82 -2.41 3.12 -0.48
C THR A 82 -3.87 2.64 -0.45
N ASN A 83 -4.73 3.25 -1.25
CA ASN A 83 -6.15 2.98 -1.39
C ASN A 83 -6.54 2.85 -2.88
N THR A 84 -7.61 2.11 -3.14
CA THR A 84 -8.16 1.88 -4.48
C THR A 84 -9.68 1.65 -4.40
N SER A 85 -10.39 1.90 -5.49
CA SER A 85 -11.83 1.59 -5.65
C SER A 85 -12.08 0.48 -6.66
N TYR A 86 -11.04 -0.27 -7.03
CA TYR A 86 -11.20 -1.46 -7.86
C TYR A 86 -10.05 -2.45 -7.67
N ALA A 87 -10.23 -3.64 -8.20
CA ALA A 87 -9.16 -4.57 -8.52
C ALA A 87 -9.24 -4.99 -10.00
N LEU A 88 -8.19 -5.63 -10.47
CA LEU A 88 -8.06 -6.18 -11.81
C LEU A 88 -7.44 -7.58 -11.70
N LEU A 89 -8.02 -8.53 -12.42
CA LEU A 89 -7.41 -9.83 -12.71
C LEU A 89 -6.88 -9.79 -14.14
N ASP A 90 -5.67 -10.29 -14.34
CA ASP A 90 -5.05 -10.41 -15.67
C ASP A 90 -4.76 -11.87 -15.95
N VAL A 91 -5.37 -12.40 -17.01
CA VAL A 91 -5.25 -13.78 -17.45
C VAL A 91 -4.67 -13.80 -18.86
N ASP A 92 -3.40 -14.16 -18.98
CA ASP A 92 -2.71 -14.17 -20.26
C ASP A 92 -3.30 -15.21 -21.24
N ALA A 93 -3.15 -14.98 -22.55
CA ALA A 93 -3.64 -15.88 -23.60
C ALA A 93 -3.14 -17.33 -23.47
N GLY A 94 -1.93 -17.52 -22.93
CA GLY A 94 -1.34 -18.84 -22.68
C GLY A 94 -1.63 -19.43 -21.29
N SER A 95 -2.50 -18.80 -20.53
CA SER A 95 -2.87 -19.24 -19.18
C SER A 95 -3.76 -20.49 -19.21
N GLU A 96 -3.58 -21.38 -18.23
CA GLU A 96 -4.54 -22.48 -18.03
C GLU A 96 -5.95 -21.98 -17.67
N TYR A 97 -6.05 -20.73 -17.20
CA TYR A 97 -7.31 -20.08 -16.81
C TYR A 97 -7.96 -19.25 -17.91
N HIS A 98 -7.33 -19.17 -19.09
CA HIS A 98 -7.84 -18.41 -20.23
C HIS A 98 -9.23 -18.86 -20.74
N PRO A 99 -9.55 -20.17 -20.78
CA PRO A 99 -10.87 -20.61 -21.26
C PRO A 99 -12.01 -20.09 -20.38
N ILE A 100 -13.13 -19.68 -20.99
CA ILE A 100 -14.33 -19.15 -20.29
C ILE A 100 -14.76 -20.02 -19.09
N PRO A 101 -14.83 -21.37 -19.18
CA PRO A 101 -15.21 -22.19 -18.03
C PRO A 101 -14.26 -22.11 -16.82
N GLN A 102 -13.04 -21.59 -16.99
CA GLN A 102 -12.12 -21.32 -15.89
C GLN A 102 -12.31 -19.92 -15.31
N LEU A 103 -12.67 -18.93 -16.14
CA LEU A 103 -13.11 -17.61 -15.68
C LEU A 103 -14.36 -17.73 -14.80
N ASP A 104 -15.33 -18.55 -15.21
CA ASP A 104 -16.55 -18.83 -14.40
C ASP A 104 -16.19 -19.38 -13.01
N LYS A 105 -15.16 -20.21 -12.92
CA LYS A 105 -14.69 -20.74 -11.61
C LYS A 105 -13.98 -19.69 -10.79
N ILE A 106 -13.25 -18.76 -11.41
CA ILE A 106 -12.64 -17.61 -10.73
C ILE A 106 -13.75 -16.75 -10.12
N GLU A 107 -14.78 -16.43 -10.90
CA GLU A 107 -15.95 -15.69 -10.42
C GLU A 107 -16.63 -16.41 -9.25
N GLU A 108 -16.92 -17.70 -9.41
CA GLU A 108 -17.57 -18.50 -8.37
C GLU A 108 -16.77 -18.53 -7.06
N ALA A 109 -15.43 -18.64 -7.14
CA ALA A 109 -14.57 -18.58 -5.96
C ALA A 109 -14.67 -17.23 -5.24
N LEU A 110 -14.72 -16.13 -5.99
CA LEU A 110 -14.72 -14.77 -5.45
C LEU A 110 -16.09 -14.32 -4.90
N LYS A 111 -17.19 -14.99 -5.25
CA LYS A 111 -18.51 -14.78 -4.60
C LYS A 111 -18.46 -14.98 -3.08
N SER A 112 -17.61 -15.89 -2.60
CA SER A 112 -17.43 -16.17 -1.16
C SER A 112 -16.94 -14.96 -0.34
N VAL A 113 -16.36 -13.97 -1.01
CA VAL A 113 -15.87 -12.72 -0.40
C VAL A 113 -16.63 -11.49 -0.89
N GLY A 114 -17.77 -11.67 -1.57
CA GLY A 114 -18.64 -10.57 -1.99
C GLY A 114 -18.36 -10.00 -3.38
N ILE A 115 -17.54 -10.66 -4.20
CA ILE A 115 -17.42 -10.30 -5.62
C ILE A 115 -18.46 -11.08 -6.41
N ASN A 116 -19.55 -10.42 -6.78
CA ASN A 116 -20.65 -11.03 -7.52
C ASN A 116 -20.54 -10.79 -9.02
N LYS A 117 -19.77 -9.77 -9.45
CA LYS A 117 -19.57 -9.43 -10.85
C LYS A 117 -18.13 -9.01 -11.16
N ILE A 118 -17.61 -9.56 -12.24
CA ILE A 118 -16.31 -9.22 -12.84
C ILE A 118 -16.57 -8.81 -14.29
N ASN A 119 -16.09 -7.64 -14.68
CA ASN A 119 -16.23 -7.16 -16.05
C ASN A 119 -15.00 -7.61 -16.85
N TRP A 120 -15.15 -8.71 -17.59
CA TRP A 120 -14.10 -9.26 -18.44
C TRP A 120 -14.07 -8.58 -19.80
N TYR A 121 -12.88 -8.13 -20.20
CA TYR A 121 -12.62 -7.60 -21.54
C TYR A 121 -11.37 -8.26 -22.09
N HIS A 122 -11.34 -8.55 -23.40
CA HIS A 122 -10.09 -8.95 -24.01
C HIS A 122 -9.06 -7.81 -23.94
N SER A 123 -7.86 -8.15 -23.45
CA SER A 123 -6.69 -7.28 -23.42
C SER A 123 -5.73 -7.65 -24.55
N SER A 124 -5.04 -6.65 -25.10
CA SER A 124 -4.20 -6.83 -26.29
C SER A 124 -3.21 -7.98 -26.13
N GLY A 125 -3.28 -8.97 -27.03
CA GLY A 125 -2.20 -9.91 -27.26
C GLY A 125 -0.92 -9.19 -27.65
N SER A 126 0.23 -9.75 -27.29
CA SER A 126 1.57 -9.21 -27.58
C SER A 126 1.91 -9.13 -29.07
N ASN A 127 1.00 -9.56 -29.96
CA ASN A 127 1.34 -9.95 -31.32
C ASN A 127 0.67 -9.12 -32.42
N GLY A 128 -0.23 -8.18 -32.12
CA GLY A 128 -0.64 -7.17 -33.11
C GLY A 128 -1.39 -7.64 -34.36
N TRP A 129 -1.98 -8.84 -34.35
CA TRP A 129 -2.77 -9.33 -35.47
C TRP A 129 -4.27 -9.07 -35.22
N GLN A 130 -4.81 -8.00 -35.82
CA GLN A 130 -6.25 -7.91 -36.08
C GLN A 130 -6.58 -8.86 -37.22
N THR A 131 -6.96 -10.09 -36.91
CA THR A 131 -7.63 -10.97 -37.87
C THR A 131 -8.76 -11.69 -37.18
N ASN A 132 -10.00 -11.44 -37.63
CA ASN A 132 -11.27 -12.12 -37.34
C ASN A 132 -11.60 -12.46 -35.87
N TRP A 133 -12.84 -12.17 -35.46
CA TRP A 133 -13.38 -12.40 -34.11
C TRP A 133 -13.09 -13.81 -33.52
N TYR A 134 -12.98 -14.84 -34.36
CA TYR A 134 -12.68 -16.21 -33.95
C TYR A 134 -11.20 -16.46 -33.55
N HIS A 135 -10.25 -15.61 -33.97
CA HIS A 135 -8.82 -15.71 -33.62
C HIS A 135 -8.36 -14.67 -32.59
N LEU A 136 -9.23 -13.72 -32.22
CA LEU A 136 -8.96 -12.73 -31.18
C LEU A 136 -8.93 -13.36 -29.79
N SER A 137 -9.79 -14.34 -29.51
CA SER A 137 -9.84 -14.98 -28.20
C SER A 137 -8.58 -15.78 -27.88
N GLU A 138 -8.05 -16.56 -28.81
CA GLU A 138 -6.87 -17.43 -28.56
C GLU A 138 -5.54 -16.68 -28.42
N ASN A 139 -5.46 -15.43 -28.89
CA ASN A 139 -4.23 -14.64 -28.89
C ASN A 139 -4.22 -13.48 -27.89
N ASN A 140 -5.38 -13.16 -27.29
CA ASN A 140 -5.55 -12.05 -26.36
C ASN A 140 -5.75 -12.56 -24.93
N GLY A 141 -5.21 -11.82 -23.96
CA GLY A 141 -5.49 -12.07 -22.55
C GLY A 141 -6.87 -11.56 -22.15
N TRP A 142 -7.23 -11.78 -20.90
CA TRP A 142 -8.42 -11.24 -20.26
C TRP A 142 -8.05 -10.28 -19.15
N HIS A 143 -8.66 -9.11 -19.16
CA HIS A 143 -8.65 -8.19 -18.04
C HIS A 143 -10.03 -8.20 -17.37
N GLY A 144 -10.10 -8.72 -16.15
CA GLY A 144 -11.31 -8.76 -15.33
C GLY A 144 -11.33 -7.62 -14.31
N TYR A 145 -12.07 -6.56 -14.58
CA TYR A 145 -12.21 -5.44 -13.64
C TYR A 145 -13.23 -5.76 -12.55
N ILE A 146 -12.87 -5.43 -11.32
CA ILE A 146 -13.68 -5.63 -10.11
C ILE A 146 -13.88 -4.26 -9.45
N PRO A 147 -14.93 -3.51 -9.81
CA PRO A 147 -15.24 -2.23 -9.20
C PRO A 147 -15.76 -2.36 -7.76
N PHE A 148 -15.49 -1.35 -6.94
CA PHE A 148 -16.05 -1.18 -5.61
C PHE A 148 -16.78 0.16 -5.49
N ASP A 149 -17.90 0.19 -4.78
CA ASP A 149 -18.66 1.41 -4.43
C ASP A 149 -17.88 2.39 -3.53
N ARG A 150 -16.73 1.97 -2.98
CA ARG A 150 -15.95 2.72 -1.99
C ARG A 150 -14.45 2.51 -2.12
N SER A 151 -13.72 3.41 -1.49
CA SER A 151 -12.26 3.30 -1.38
C SER A 151 -11.85 2.27 -0.34
N MET A 152 -11.03 1.30 -0.74
CA MET A 152 -10.50 0.22 0.10
C MET A 152 -8.97 0.30 0.24
N PRO A 153 -8.38 -0.20 1.34
CA PRO A 153 -6.94 -0.33 1.48
C PRO A 153 -6.35 -1.29 0.44
N THR A 154 -5.54 -0.79 -0.50
CA THR A 154 -5.00 -1.53 -1.65
C THR A 154 -4.31 -2.84 -1.27
N TRP A 155 -3.47 -2.82 -0.23
CA TRP A 155 -2.78 -4.04 0.21
C TRP A 155 -3.75 -5.06 0.82
N GLY A 156 -4.86 -4.58 1.42
CA GLY A 156 -5.93 -5.44 1.91
C GLY A 156 -6.65 -6.15 0.77
N VAL A 157 -7.00 -5.41 -0.29
CA VAL A 157 -7.59 -5.96 -1.52
C VAL A 157 -6.70 -7.06 -2.10
N ALA A 158 -5.39 -6.80 -2.23
CA ALA A 158 -4.42 -7.79 -2.70
C ALA A 158 -4.41 -9.07 -1.83
N CYS A 159 -4.52 -8.94 -0.50
CA CYS A 159 -4.52 -10.09 0.40
C CYS A 159 -5.80 -10.93 0.27
N VAL A 160 -6.97 -10.29 0.13
CA VAL A 160 -8.25 -11.00 0.01
C VAL A 160 -8.30 -11.80 -1.29
N LEU A 161 -7.94 -11.17 -2.42
CA LEU A 161 -7.90 -11.86 -3.72
C LEU A 161 -6.90 -13.02 -3.70
N ASP A 162 -5.69 -12.77 -3.19
CA ASP A 162 -4.65 -13.80 -3.14
C ASP A 162 -5.04 -15.00 -2.28
N GLN A 163 -5.58 -14.76 -1.08
CA GLN A 163 -6.05 -15.83 -0.22
C GLN A 163 -7.17 -16.62 -0.88
N THR A 164 -8.21 -15.93 -1.36
CA THR A 164 -9.43 -16.56 -1.87
C THR A 164 -9.13 -17.44 -3.08
N LEU A 165 -8.37 -16.90 -4.03
CA LEU A 165 -7.98 -17.63 -5.24
C LEU A 165 -7.01 -18.78 -4.90
N SER A 166 -6.06 -18.57 -4.00
CA SER A 166 -5.15 -19.66 -3.58
C SER A 166 -5.89 -20.80 -2.86
N GLU A 167 -6.86 -20.49 -1.99
CA GLU A 167 -7.67 -21.48 -1.28
C GLU A 167 -8.63 -22.24 -2.22
N ALA A 168 -9.08 -21.59 -3.31
CA ALA A 168 -9.82 -22.22 -4.39
C ALA A 168 -8.93 -23.03 -5.37
N GLY A 169 -7.60 -23.03 -5.17
CA GLY A 169 -6.66 -23.85 -5.93
C GLY A 169 -6.07 -23.17 -7.17
N PHE A 170 -6.27 -21.87 -7.36
CA PHE A 170 -5.69 -21.13 -8.49
C PHE A 170 -4.20 -20.80 -8.24
N ASN A 171 -3.39 -20.97 -9.27
CA ASN A 171 -1.99 -20.59 -9.29
C ASN A 171 -1.82 -19.12 -9.68
N ILE A 172 -1.59 -18.27 -8.69
CA ILE A 172 -1.36 -16.83 -8.90
C ILE A 172 0.10 -16.63 -9.30
N ALA A 173 0.33 -16.46 -10.60
CA ALA A 173 1.66 -16.32 -11.19
C ALA A 173 1.62 -15.52 -12.49
N ARG A 174 2.72 -14.85 -12.79
CA ARG A 174 2.95 -14.17 -14.07
C ARG A 174 2.84 -15.14 -15.23
N GLY A 175 2.17 -14.74 -16.32
CA GLY A 175 1.93 -15.64 -17.44
C GLY A 175 0.69 -16.52 -17.26
N GLN A 176 0.02 -16.48 -16.11
CA GLN A 176 -1.13 -17.33 -15.76
C GLN A 176 -2.30 -16.50 -15.25
N LEU A 177 -2.33 -16.21 -13.94
CA LEU A 177 -3.32 -15.35 -13.29
C LEU A 177 -2.57 -14.36 -12.42
N GLU A 178 -2.55 -13.09 -12.82
CA GLU A 178 -1.99 -12.00 -12.03
C GLU A 178 -3.11 -11.20 -11.35
N ILE A 179 -2.83 -10.72 -10.13
CA ILE A 179 -3.74 -9.89 -9.35
C ILE A 179 -3.21 -8.46 -9.24
N PHE A 180 -4.10 -7.51 -9.43
CA PHE A 180 -3.84 -6.08 -9.40
C PHE A 180 -4.86 -5.44 -8.45
N PRO A 181 -4.44 -4.93 -7.28
CA PRO A 181 -3.06 -4.84 -6.79
C PRO A 181 -2.43 -6.18 -6.39
N ASN A 182 -1.10 -6.27 -6.53
CA ASN A 182 -0.32 -7.41 -6.06
C ASN A 182 0.08 -7.30 -4.57
N ARG A 183 0.45 -8.42 -3.95
CA ARG A 183 1.04 -8.46 -2.59
C ARG A 183 2.49 -7.98 -2.58
N LYS A 184 2.71 -6.70 -2.83
CA LYS A 184 4.04 -6.10 -2.88
C LYS A 184 4.78 -6.19 -1.54
N SER A 185 6.10 -6.24 -1.59
CA SER A 185 6.96 -6.18 -0.39
C SER A 185 7.00 -4.77 0.20
N TRP A 186 7.41 -4.64 1.47
CA TRP A 186 7.54 -3.33 2.10
C TRP A 186 8.54 -2.45 1.33
N GLY A 187 8.10 -1.25 0.93
CA GLY A 187 8.92 -0.29 0.18
C GLY A 187 8.95 -0.48 -1.35
N SER A 188 8.35 -1.53 -1.92
CA SER A 188 8.19 -1.67 -3.38
C SER A 188 6.94 -0.95 -3.91
N LYS A 189 6.81 -0.79 -5.24
CA LYS A 189 5.60 -0.29 -5.91
C LYS A 189 4.62 -1.45 -6.17
N TYR A 190 3.33 -1.15 -6.34
CA TYR A 190 2.40 -2.15 -6.87
C TYR A 190 2.69 -2.37 -8.36
N ASN A 191 2.34 -3.54 -8.88
CA ASN A 191 2.37 -3.78 -10.32
C ASN A 191 1.46 -2.76 -11.02
N SER A 192 1.91 -2.30 -12.18
CA SER A 192 1.16 -1.38 -13.02
C SER A 192 0.38 -2.17 -14.07
N HIS A 193 -0.78 -1.67 -14.46
CA HIS A 193 -1.53 -2.21 -15.59
C HIS A 193 -1.84 -1.09 -16.59
N ARG A 194 -2.15 -1.48 -17.82
CA ARG A 194 -2.61 -0.57 -18.87
C ARG A 194 -4.05 -0.12 -18.60
N ILE A 195 -4.35 1.16 -18.84
CA ILE A 195 -5.74 1.67 -18.78
C ILE A 195 -6.56 1.03 -19.92
N PRO A 196 -7.84 0.65 -19.70
CA PRO A 196 -8.64 0.01 -20.74
C PRO A 196 -8.96 0.95 -21.91
N LEU A 197 -9.59 0.41 -22.96
CA LEU A 197 -10.09 1.15 -24.13
C LEU A 197 -9.01 1.83 -25.01
N GLN A 198 -7.75 1.45 -24.83
CA GLN A 198 -6.65 1.86 -25.72
C GLN A 198 -6.45 0.79 -26.82
N SER A 199 -5.79 1.13 -27.94
CA SER A 199 -5.64 0.20 -29.09
C SER A 199 -5.26 -1.25 -28.73
N GLY A 200 -6.04 -2.23 -29.18
CA GLY A 200 -5.85 -3.64 -28.87
C GLY A 200 -6.66 -4.15 -27.66
N PHE A 201 -7.42 -3.30 -26.97
CA PHE A 201 -8.56 -3.76 -26.17
C PHE A 201 -9.76 -4.10 -27.07
N GLU A 202 -10.65 -4.96 -26.58
CA GLU A 202 -11.92 -5.29 -27.24
C GLU A 202 -12.78 -4.06 -27.51
N LEU A 203 -13.02 -3.28 -26.45
CA LEU A 203 -13.76 -2.03 -26.53
C LEU A 203 -12.85 -0.87 -26.94
N SER A 204 -13.38 0.02 -27.77
CA SER A 204 -12.72 1.25 -28.21
C SER A 204 -13.04 2.43 -27.29
N LYS A 205 -12.39 3.57 -27.57
CA LYS A 205 -12.59 4.82 -26.80
C LYS A 205 -14.01 5.38 -26.96
N GLU A 206 -14.64 5.11 -28.09
CA GLU A 206 -16.00 5.52 -28.42
C GLU A 206 -17.04 4.79 -27.55
N GLU A 207 -16.67 3.64 -26.97
CA GLU A 207 -17.53 2.77 -26.16
C GLU A 207 -17.37 3.04 -24.64
N ILE A 208 -16.79 4.19 -24.28
CA ILE A 208 -16.61 4.63 -22.89
C ILE A 208 -17.91 4.63 -22.08
N SER A 209 -19.06 4.90 -22.71
CA SER A 209 -20.37 4.84 -22.04
C SER A 209 -20.71 3.42 -21.59
N TYR A 210 -20.57 2.42 -22.47
CA TYR A 210 -20.81 1.02 -22.13
C TYR A 210 -19.88 0.54 -21.02
N PHE A 211 -18.58 0.83 -21.13
CA PHE A 211 -17.61 0.51 -20.09
C PHE A 211 -18.00 1.10 -18.72
N LEU A 212 -18.47 2.36 -18.70
CA LEU A 212 -18.89 3.03 -17.46
C LEU A 212 -20.23 2.53 -16.91
N MET A 213 -21.12 2.05 -17.76
CA MET A 213 -22.37 1.40 -17.35
C MET A 213 -22.07 0.06 -16.68
N ASP A 214 -21.27 -0.80 -17.32
CA ASP A 214 -20.83 -2.07 -16.76
C ASP A 214 -20.07 -1.86 -15.45
N TRP A 215 -19.25 -0.81 -15.38
CA TRP A 215 -18.51 -0.45 -14.18
C TRP A 215 -19.42 -0.13 -12.99
N ASP A 216 -20.44 0.71 -13.19
CA ASP A 216 -21.39 1.07 -12.13
C ASP A 216 -22.21 -0.14 -11.69
N GLU A 217 -22.71 -0.92 -12.65
CA GLU A 217 -23.51 -2.12 -12.35
C GLU A 217 -22.69 -3.12 -11.52
N ALA A 218 -21.44 -3.40 -11.89
CA ALA A 218 -20.58 -4.27 -11.11
C ALA A 218 -20.23 -3.69 -9.74
N ALA A 219 -20.05 -2.37 -9.62
CA ALA A 219 -19.82 -1.73 -8.32
C ALA A 219 -21.02 -1.87 -7.37
N GLU A 220 -22.24 -1.83 -7.92
CA GLU A 220 -23.49 -2.01 -7.18
C GLU A 220 -23.75 -3.48 -6.81
N GLU A 221 -23.44 -4.42 -7.72
CA GLU A 221 -23.62 -5.85 -7.46
C GLU A 221 -22.59 -6.42 -6.48
N ASN A 222 -21.38 -5.87 -6.44
CA ASN A 222 -20.32 -6.33 -5.54
C ASN A 222 -20.60 -5.89 -4.08
N ASP A 223 -20.64 -6.86 -3.17
CA ASP A 223 -20.78 -6.61 -1.73
C ASP A 223 -19.44 -6.13 -1.15
N ALA A 224 -19.20 -4.83 -1.30
CA ALA A 224 -18.01 -4.15 -0.82
C ALA A 224 -17.87 -4.22 0.71
N GLU A 225 -18.97 -4.35 1.46
CA GLU A 225 -18.94 -4.46 2.92
C GLU A 225 -18.44 -5.85 3.35
N LEU A 226 -18.99 -6.90 2.74
CA LEU A 226 -18.51 -8.26 2.93
C LEU A 226 -17.05 -8.35 2.55
N PHE A 227 -16.64 -7.83 1.38
CA PHE A 227 -15.26 -7.85 0.94
C PHE A 227 -14.34 -7.12 1.93
N PHE A 228 -14.74 -5.93 2.40
CA PHE A 228 -13.99 -5.16 3.38
C PHE A 228 -13.82 -5.94 4.70
N SER A 229 -14.86 -6.66 5.15
CA SER A 229 -14.81 -7.49 6.36
C SER A 229 -13.74 -8.61 6.28
N LYS A 230 -13.40 -9.07 5.06
CA LYS A 230 -12.38 -10.12 4.83
C LYS A 230 -10.94 -9.61 4.86
N ILE A 231 -10.72 -8.30 4.79
CA ILE A 231 -9.38 -7.72 4.71
C ILE A 231 -8.51 -8.10 5.93
N GLU A 232 -8.99 -7.90 7.15
CA GLU A 232 -8.18 -8.21 8.35
C GLU A 232 -7.91 -9.72 8.53
N PRO A 233 -8.89 -10.62 8.33
CA PRO A 233 -8.64 -12.06 8.23
C PRO A 233 -7.56 -12.41 7.20
N ALA A 234 -7.65 -11.88 5.98
CA ALA A 234 -6.71 -12.20 4.90
C ALA A 234 -5.29 -11.69 5.19
N ARG A 235 -5.17 -10.52 5.81
CA ARG A 235 -3.86 -10.00 6.27
C ARG A 235 -3.23 -10.90 7.33
N LYS A 236 -4.03 -11.47 8.23
CA LYS A 236 -3.56 -12.43 9.25
C LYS A 236 -3.16 -13.75 8.61
N TRP A 237 -3.98 -14.28 7.70
CA TRP A 237 -3.67 -15.47 6.93
C TRP A 237 -2.34 -15.32 6.21
N PHE A 238 -2.13 -14.22 5.47
CA PHE A 238 -0.89 -13.98 4.75
C PHE A 238 0.35 -13.93 5.67
N LYS A 239 0.26 -13.22 6.81
CA LYS A 239 1.34 -13.21 7.81
C LYS A 239 1.61 -14.60 8.36
N SER A 240 0.58 -15.43 8.52
CA SER A 240 0.71 -16.82 8.96
C SER A 240 1.33 -17.72 7.89
N GLN A 241 1.03 -17.49 6.61
CA GLN A 241 1.66 -18.20 5.49
C GLN A 241 3.14 -17.88 5.42
N GLN A 242 3.55 -16.60 5.52
CA GLN A 242 4.97 -16.25 5.63
C GLN A 242 5.66 -16.96 6.80
N TYR A 243 4.97 -17.11 7.93
CA TYR A 243 5.50 -17.84 9.08
C TYR A 243 5.51 -19.37 8.88
N THR A 244 4.62 -19.91 8.04
CA THR A 244 4.45 -21.36 7.78
C THR A 244 5.32 -21.84 6.63
N SER A 245 5.53 -21.04 5.57
CA SER A 245 6.54 -21.29 4.53
C SER A 245 7.94 -21.36 5.14
N LEU A 246 8.23 -20.53 6.16
CA LEU A 246 9.44 -20.65 6.98
C LEU A 246 9.55 -21.97 7.78
N LYS A 247 8.45 -22.73 7.93
CA LYS A 247 8.41 -24.01 8.63
C LYS A 247 8.28 -25.24 7.71
N LYS A 248 7.63 -25.11 6.54
CA LYS A 248 7.32 -26.20 5.61
C LYS A 248 8.52 -26.68 4.78
N ASP A 249 9.52 -25.83 4.55
CA ASP A 249 10.69 -26.19 3.74
C ASP A 249 11.61 -27.24 4.39
N GLY A 250 11.36 -27.70 5.62
CA GLY A 250 12.18 -28.73 6.30
C GLY A 250 13.64 -28.31 6.56
N ARG A 251 14.08 -27.20 5.96
CA ARG A 251 15.19 -26.36 6.34
C ARG A 251 14.84 -25.81 7.70
N THR A 252 15.31 -26.53 8.70
CA THR A 252 15.38 -26.17 10.10
C THR A 252 15.38 -24.64 10.23
N VAL A 253 14.55 -24.09 11.11
CA VAL A 253 14.59 -22.65 11.49
C VAL A 253 16.03 -22.19 11.80
N ASN A 254 16.92 -23.13 12.12
CA ASN A 254 18.37 -22.93 12.16
C ASN A 254 19.02 -22.53 10.82
N SER A 255 18.75 -23.07 9.64
CA SER A 255 19.57 -22.76 8.45
C SER A 255 19.34 -21.36 7.88
N ASP A 256 18.13 -20.81 7.99
CA ASP A 256 17.79 -19.47 7.49
C ASP A 256 18.16 -18.38 8.49
N VAL A 257 17.98 -18.66 9.79
CA VAL A 257 18.56 -17.84 10.86
C VAL A 257 20.07 -17.91 10.80
N GLN A 258 20.67 -19.09 10.58
CA GLN A 258 22.10 -19.26 10.36
C GLN A 258 22.54 -18.55 9.09
N SER A 259 21.79 -18.61 7.98
CA SER A 259 22.12 -17.88 6.74
C SER A 259 22.05 -16.37 6.95
N LYS A 260 21.04 -15.85 7.65
CA LYS A 260 20.93 -14.43 8.02
C LYS A 260 21.99 -14.01 9.05
N LEU A 261 22.32 -14.86 10.02
CA LEU A 261 23.39 -14.65 10.99
C LEU A 261 24.76 -14.72 10.32
N THR A 262 24.99 -15.66 9.41
CA THR A 262 26.18 -15.78 8.58
C THR A 262 26.31 -14.57 7.67
N THR A 263 25.22 -14.11 7.05
CA THR A 263 25.22 -12.87 6.24
C THR A 263 25.52 -11.65 7.11
N TRP A 264 24.92 -11.55 8.30
CA TRP A 264 25.16 -10.46 9.23
C TRP A 264 26.61 -10.47 9.73
N TYR A 265 27.10 -11.60 10.22
CA TYR A 265 28.49 -11.84 10.61
C TYR A 265 29.44 -11.48 9.47
N THR A 266 29.19 -11.97 8.26
CA THR A 266 30.02 -11.70 7.08
C THR A 266 30.03 -10.22 6.74
N ASN A 267 28.89 -9.53 6.82
CA ASN A 267 28.82 -8.09 6.54
C ASN A 267 29.56 -7.26 7.60
N LEU A 268 29.37 -7.58 8.89
CA LEU A 268 30.11 -6.94 9.98
C LEU A 268 31.62 -7.17 9.81
N ARG A 269 32.01 -8.40 9.48
CA ARG A 269 33.42 -8.76 9.28
C ARG A 269 34.01 -8.08 8.05
N LYS A 270 33.27 -7.99 6.95
CA LYS A 270 33.65 -7.20 5.76
C LYS A 270 33.88 -5.72 6.12
N THR A 271 33.02 -5.10 6.94
CA THR A 271 33.24 -3.72 7.41
C THR A 271 34.53 -3.62 8.22
N ILE A 272 34.74 -4.54 9.17
CA ILE A 272 35.92 -4.55 10.05
C ILE A 272 37.21 -4.76 9.25
N ASP A 273 37.23 -5.76 8.38
CA ASP A 273 38.38 -6.14 7.55
C ASP A 273 38.70 -5.06 6.50
N LYS A 274 37.68 -4.43 5.90
CA LYS A 274 37.86 -3.29 4.99
C LYS A 274 38.40 -2.06 5.73
N GLY A 275 38.03 -1.89 7.00
CA GLY A 275 38.47 -0.80 7.84
C GLY A 275 37.97 0.58 7.37
N TRP A 276 38.77 1.59 7.66
CA TRP A 276 38.50 2.99 7.42
C TRP A 276 38.95 3.38 6.01
N THR A 277 38.03 3.86 5.19
CA THR A 277 38.30 4.27 3.80
C THR A 277 38.03 5.76 3.53
N GLY A 278 37.46 6.48 4.49
CA GLY A 278 37.16 7.91 4.35
C GLY A 278 36.85 8.58 5.68
N SER A 279 36.91 9.91 5.69
CA SER A 279 36.45 10.71 6.82
C SER A 279 34.93 10.54 7.00
N SER A 280 34.45 10.67 8.24
CA SER A 280 33.03 10.53 8.65
C SER A 280 32.47 9.11 8.86
N GLN A 281 33.30 8.06 8.84
CA GLN A 281 32.84 6.67 9.03
C GLN A 281 32.80 6.19 10.50
N THR A 282 33.20 7.02 11.47
CA THR A 282 33.39 6.60 12.87
C THR A 282 32.13 5.98 13.47
N ASN A 283 30.95 6.52 13.19
CA ASN A 283 29.73 6.02 13.80
C ASN A 283 29.35 4.65 13.26
N ASP A 284 29.42 4.47 11.94
CA ASP A 284 29.04 3.21 11.30
C ASP A 284 30.02 2.09 11.64
N ILE A 285 31.33 2.37 11.60
CA ILE A 285 32.36 1.38 11.94
C ILE A 285 32.26 0.96 13.42
N LEU A 286 32.13 1.91 14.35
CA LEU A 286 32.01 1.56 15.78
C LEU A 286 30.71 0.80 16.09
N LYS A 287 29.63 1.13 15.38
CA LYS A 287 28.36 0.40 15.49
C LYS A 287 28.49 -1.05 15.02
N ASP A 288 29.20 -1.29 13.93
CA ASP A 288 29.40 -2.63 13.38
C ASP A 288 30.35 -3.46 14.25
N ILE A 289 31.45 -2.86 14.72
CA ILE A 289 32.37 -3.48 15.69
C ILE A 289 31.63 -3.85 16.98
N ALA A 290 30.80 -2.94 17.51
CA ALA A 290 30.04 -3.19 18.74
C ALA A 290 29.07 -4.36 18.60
N GLN A 291 28.34 -4.42 17.48
CA GLN A 291 27.44 -5.55 17.17
C GLN A 291 28.22 -6.86 17.05
N TYR A 292 29.36 -6.84 16.34
CA TYR A 292 30.20 -8.02 16.16
C TYR A 292 30.61 -8.61 17.51
N HIS A 293 31.18 -7.78 18.39
CA HIS A 293 31.63 -8.28 19.69
C HIS A 293 30.48 -8.70 20.60
N ARG A 294 29.41 -7.90 20.68
CA ARG A 294 28.27 -8.22 21.56
C ARG A 294 27.55 -9.51 21.16
N VAL A 295 27.38 -9.73 19.86
CA VAL A 295 26.56 -10.84 19.34
C VAL A 295 27.41 -12.08 19.12
N PHE A 296 28.59 -11.95 18.50
CA PHE A 296 29.39 -13.09 18.03
C PHE A 296 30.68 -13.34 18.80
N ASN A 297 31.12 -12.40 19.65
CA ASN A 297 32.28 -12.57 20.54
C ASN A 297 31.90 -12.30 22.01
N SER A 298 30.73 -12.81 22.40
CA SER A 298 30.06 -12.49 23.66
C SER A 298 30.78 -13.04 24.90
N ALA A 299 31.54 -14.13 24.76
CA ALA A 299 32.36 -14.68 25.83
C ALA A 299 33.48 -13.72 26.24
N GLU A 300 34.07 -13.01 25.27
CA GLU A 300 35.06 -11.96 25.55
C GLU A 300 34.40 -10.61 25.88
N ALA A 301 33.13 -10.42 25.53
CA ALA A 301 32.35 -9.20 25.76
C ALA A 301 31.25 -9.38 26.83
N ASP A 302 31.62 -9.98 27.95
CA ASP A 302 30.74 -10.38 29.05
C ASP A 302 30.27 -9.22 29.95
N THR A 303 30.93 -8.06 29.86
CA THR A 303 30.58 -6.81 30.55
C THR A 303 30.58 -5.62 29.57
N ILE A 304 29.94 -4.52 29.95
CA ILE A 304 29.90 -3.29 29.13
C ILE A 304 31.31 -2.72 28.96
N GLU A 305 32.11 -2.78 30.02
CA GLU A 305 33.49 -2.32 30.08
C GLU A 305 34.37 -3.14 29.14
N LYS A 306 34.24 -4.47 29.17
CA LYS A 306 34.99 -5.35 28.28
C LYS A 306 34.58 -5.22 26.82
N LEU A 307 33.28 -5.05 26.56
CA LEU A 307 32.79 -4.71 25.22
C LEU A 307 33.37 -3.38 24.73
N ALA A 308 33.45 -2.35 25.58
CA ALA A 308 34.05 -1.07 25.22
C ALA A 308 35.55 -1.20 24.89
N GLU A 309 36.31 -1.97 25.68
CA GLU A 309 37.71 -2.27 25.40
C GLU A 309 37.89 -2.96 24.04
N LEU A 310 37.08 -3.99 23.76
CA LEU A 310 37.13 -4.71 22.49
C LEU A 310 36.77 -3.80 21.30
N ILE A 311 35.77 -2.93 21.45
CA ILE A 311 35.42 -1.96 20.42
C ILE A 311 36.58 -1.02 20.11
N GLU A 312 37.23 -0.48 21.15
CA GLU A 312 38.38 0.40 21.02
C GLU A 312 39.55 -0.32 20.34
N GLN A 313 39.92 -1.50 20.83
CA GLN A 313 41.04 -2.29 20.30
C GLN A 313 40.84 -2.66 18.83
N THR A 314 39.66 -3.14 18.46
CA THR A 314 39.33 -3.49 17.08
C THR A 314 39.34 -2.25 16.20
N ALA A 315 38.74 -1.14 16.63
CA ALA A 315 38.71 0.09 15.86
C ALA A 315 40.09 0.65 15.54
N VAL A 316 41.02 0.59 16.50
CA VAL A 316 42.42 1.04 16.35
C VAL A 316 43.20 0.12 15.40
N LYS A 317 42.92 -1.20 15.42
CA LYS A 317 43.59 -2.19 14.57
C LYS A 317 43.04 -2.23 13.14
N CYS A 318 41.83 -1.74 12.89
CA CYS A 318 41.25 -1.71 11.55
C CYS A 318 42.12 -0.90 10.56
N PRO A 319 42.31 -1.38 9.31
CA PRO A 319 43.07 -0.67 8.29
C PRO A 319 42.61 0.78 8.11
N GLY A 320 43.54 1.72 7.93
CA GLY A 320 43.21 3.12 7.68
C GLY A 320 42.79 3.95 8.90
N TYR A 321 42.77 3.39 10.11
CA TYR A 321 42.39 4.11 11.34
C TYR A 321 43.17 5.42 11.52
N SER A 322 44.51 5.35 11.51
CA SER A 322 45.37 6.53 11.71
C SER A 322 45.19 7.60 10.64
N LYS A 323 44.77 7.20 9.43
CA LYS A 323 44.62 8.10 8.26
C LYS A 323 43.24 8.75 8.17
N TYR A 324 42.18 8.01 8.52
CA TYR A 324 40.80 8.43 8.21
C TYR A 324 39.93 8.64 9.46
N CYS A 325 40.32 8.12 10.63
CA CYS A 325 39.56 8.35 11.85
C CYS A 325 39.88 9.71 12.48
N ASN A 326 39.02 10.71 12.28
CA ASN A 326 39.18 12.03 12.92
C ASN A 326 38.89 12.02 14.44
N HIS A 327 38.43 10.90 14.99
CA HIS A 327 38.04 10.76 16.39
C HIS A 327 39.04 9.96 17.23
N GLN A 328 40.28 9.82 16.76
CA GLN A 328 41.34 9.08 17.46
C GLN A 328 41.48 9.50 18.93
N HIS A 329 41.52 10.82 19.19
CA HIS A 329 41.62 11.41 20.53
C HIS A 329 40.40 11.15 21.44
N LYS A 330 39.29 10.63 20.91
CA LYS A 330 38.03 10.35 21.63
C LYS A 330 37.57 8.89 21.46
N ILE A 331 38.39 8.03 20.90
CA ILE A 331 37.98 6.68 20.49
C ILE A 331 37.46 5.87 21.68
N LYS A 332 38.16 5.94 22.82
CA LYS A 332 37.78 5.30 24.08
C LYS A 332 36.39 5.72 24.56
N LYS A 333 36.12 7.03 24.60
CA LYS A 333 34.81 7.56 25.02
C LYS A 333 33.70 7.07 24.08
N ARG A 334 33.96 7.07 22.77
CA ARG A 334 32.97 6.59 21.81
C ARG A 334 32.74 5.08 21.89
N ALA A 335 33.78 4.30 22.15
CA ALA A 335 33.66 2.87 22.35
C ALA A 335 32.72 2.56 23.53
N ILE A 336 32.83 3.31 24.64
CA ILE A 336 31.92 3.20 25.79
C ILE A 336 30.46 3.54 25.40
N ASP A 337 30.26 4.63 24.65
CA ASP A 337 28.91 5.05 24.23
C ASP A 337 28.26 3.98 23.33
N TYR A 338 29.01 3.41 22.40
CA TYR A 338 28.55 2.32 21.53
C TYR A 338 28.33 1.02 22.30
N ALA A 339 29.21 0.67 23.25
CA ALA A 339 29.02 -0.49 24.11
C ALA A 339 27.69 -0.40 24.87
N ARG A 340 27.42 0.73 25.54
CA ARG A 340 26.16 0.97 26.28
C ARG A 340 24.91 0.90 25.40
N ASN A 341 24.99 1.48 24.20
CA ASN A 341 23.87 1.45 23.25
C ASN A 341 23.63 0.03 22.71
N CYS A 342 24.71 -0.66 22.35
CA CYS A 342 24.66 -2.03 21.84
C CYS A 342 24.13 -3.00 22.91
N TRP A 343 24.57 -2.85 24.16
CA TRP A 343 24.15 -3.69 25.30
C TRP A 343 22.64 -3.67 25.52
N LYS A 344 21.99 -2.52 25.30
CA LYS A 344 20.54 -2.36 25.45
C LYS A 344 19.73 -2.98 24.31
N LYS A 345 20.34 -3.20 23.15
CA LYS A 345 19.65 -3.53 21.89
C LYS A 345 19.94 -4.93 21.38
N TYR A 346 21.11 -5.47 21.69
CA TYR A 346 21.60 -6.72 21.13
C TYR A 346 21.98 -7.72 22.23
N HIS A 347 21.69 -9.00 21.96
CA HIS A 347 21.95 -10.10 22.86
C HIS A 347 23.02 -11.04 22.27
N PRO A 348 23.83 -11.70 23.14
CA PRO A 348 24.74 -12.76 22.72
C PRO A 348 24.04 -13.82 21.88
N TYR A 349 24.71 -14.29 20.83
CA TYR A 349 24.34 -15.51 20.15
C TYR A 349 24.84 -16.72 20.96
N ASP A 350 23.93 -17.53 21.50
CA ASP A 350 24.22 -18.71 22.35
C ASP A 350 24.07 -20.05 21.60
N GLY A 351 24.07 -20.02 20.28
CA GLY A 351 24.03 -21.22 19.43
C GLY A 351 22.64 -21.88 19.29
N TYR A 352 21.61 -21.38 19.98
CA TYR A 352 20.23 -21.83 19.85
C TYR A 352 19.26 -20.65 19.92
N THR A 353 18.62 -20.31 18.79
CA THR A 353 17.47 -19.39 18.67
C THR A 353 17.58 -18.11 19.51
N ILE A 354 17.80 -16.96 18.84
CA ILE A 354 17.67 -15.62 19.44
C ILE A 354 16.49 -15.62 20.41
N LYS A 355 16.78 -15.66 21.73
CA LYS A 355 15.75 -15.77 22.76
C LYS A 355 14.71 -14.70 22.49
N ASN A 356 13.49 -15.18 22.32
CA ASN A 356 12.30 -14.40 22.01
C ASN A 356 12.42 -13.02 22.64
N TYR A 357 12.40 -12.00 21.77
CA TYR A 357 12.08 -10.65 22.17
C TYR A 357 10.81 -10.75 23.01
N VAL A 358 10.92 -10.58 24.33
CA VAL A 358 9.76 -10.52 25.20
C VAL A 358 8.98 -9.31 24.70
N LYS A 359 7.90 -9.57 23.94
CA LYS A 359 6.94 -8.54 23.61
C LYS A 359 6.52 -7.95 24.95
N LYS A 360 6.79 -6.67 25.14
CA LYS A 360 6.17 -5.92 26.21
C LYS A 360 4.66 -6.12 26.13
N ASP A 361 4.08 -6.30 27.31
CA ASP A 361 2.65 -6.50 27.54
C ASP A 361 1.81 -5.53 26.66
N PRO A 362 0.76 -6.02 25.95
CA PRO A 362 -0.13 -5.18 25.14
C PRO A 362 -0.77 -4.01 25.91
N SER A 363 -0.81 -4.07 27.24
CA SER A 363 -1.28 -2.98 28.11
C SER A 363 -0.36 -1.74 28.11
N GLU A 364 0.88 -1.84 27.62
CA GLU A 364 1.81 -0.71 27.48
C GLU A 364 1.89 -0.15 26.05
N ASN A 365 0.80 -0.12 25.26
CA ASN A 365 0.83 0.58 23.97
C ASN A 365 0.84 2.12 24.17
N LYS A 366 1.97 2.64 24.65
CA LYS A 366 2.23 4.07 24.93
C LYS A 366 1.95 4.96 23.72
N ASN A 367 1.93 4.41 22.51
CA ASN A 367 1.59 5.13 21.29
C ASN A 367 0.08 5.37 21.15
N PHE A 368 -0.76 4.42 21.58
CA PHE A 368 -2.22 4.59 21.60
C PHE A 368 -2.61 5.62 22.67
N LEU A 369 -2.07 5.48 23.89
CA LEU A 369 -2.31 6.43 24.98
C LEU A 369 -1.89 7.86 24.62
N LYS A 370 -0.71 8.03 23.98
CA LYS A 370 -0.26 9.33 23.48
C LYS A 370 -1.13 9.88 22.35
N ALA A 371 -1.70 9.01 21.51
CA ALA A 371 -2.59 9.43 20.43
C ALA A 371 -3.91 9.96 20.99
N GLU A 372 -4.52 9.24 21.95
CA GLU A 372 -5.74 9.67 22.63
C GLU A 372 -5.52 10.95 23.47
N GLU A 373 -4.40 11.04 24.18
CA GLU A 373 -4.05 12.27 24.90
C GLU A 373 -3.91 13.48 23.96
N SER A 374 -3.29 13.26 22.79
CA SER A 374 -3.13 14.32 21.78
C SER A 374 -4.48 14.76 21.21
N LYS A 375 -5.38 13.81 20.90
CA LYS A 375 -6.74 14.10 20.44
C LYS A 375 -7.54 14.89 21.46
N ARG A 376 -7.48 14.49 22.75
CA ARG A 376 -8.16 15.18 23.85
C ARG A 376 -7.70 16.64 23.99
N LYS A 377 -6.40 16.88 23.95
CA LYS A 377 -5.81 18.23 24.00
C LYS A 377 -6.20 19.08 22.80
N ILE A 378 -6.28 18.48 21.60
CA ILE A 378 -6.73 19.14 20.38
C ILE A 378 -8.21 19.55 20.50
N LEU A 379 -9.09 18.68 20.99
CA LEU A 379 -10.51 19.00 21.18
C LEU A 379 -10.71 20.13 22.20
N ALA A 380 -10.06 20.04 23.36
CA ALA A 380 -10.13 21.10 24.37
C ALA A 380 -9.64 22.46 23.85
N ALA A 381 -8.58 22.46 23.02
CA ALA A 381 -8.10 23.68 22.36
C ALA A 381 -9.11 24.23 21.34
N ILE A 382 -9.78 23.37 20.56
CA ILE A 382 -10.82 23.79 19.62
C ILE A 382 -12.01 24.41 20.36
N GLU A 383 -12.49 23.76 21.41
CA GLU A 383 -13.60 24.26 22.24
C GLU A 383 -13.27 25.59 22.91
N SER A 384 -12.06 25.71 23.48
CA SER A 384 -11.59 26.96 24.09
C SER A 384 -11.45 28.10 23.08
N LEU A 385 -11.00 27.82 21.85
CA LEU A 385 -10.90 28.84 20.81
C LEU A 385 -12.29 29.26 20.31
N LYS A 386 -13.23 28.30 20.18
CA LYS A 386 -14.62 28.58 19.82
C LYS A 386 -15.34 29.43 20.88
N SER A 387 -15.19 29.12 22.17
CA SER A 387 -15.84 29.86 23.25
C SER A 387 -15.33 31.30 23.38
N ARG A 388 -14.08 31.57 22.97
CA ARG A 388 -13.49 32.91 22.89
C ARG A 388 -13.78 33.63 21.57
N GLY A 389 -14.53 33.02 20.64
CA GLY A 389 -14.81 33.61 19.32
C GLY A 389 -13.59 33.77 18.42
N GLU A 390 -12.49 33.07 18.72
CA GLU A 390 -11.25 33.15 17.98
C GLU A 390 -11.27 32.23 16.74
N LYS A 391 -10.51 32.61 15.70
CA LYS A 391 -10.37 31.77 14.51
C LYS A 391 -9.62 30.48 14.84
N VAL A 392 -10.32 29.35 14.72
CA VAL A 392 -9.77 28.01 14.91
C VAL A 392 -8.86 27.66 13.72
N THR A 393 -7.55 27.90 13.87
CA THR A 393 -6.53 27.50 12.89
C THR A 393 -5.61 26.43 13.46
N GLN A 394 -4.99 25.62 12.61
CA GLN A 394 -4.02 24.58 13.04
C GLN A 394 -2.87 25.15 13.89
N ARG A 395 -2.43 26.39 13.59
CA ARG A 395 -1.42 27.11 14.38
C ARG A 395 -1.95 27.55 15.74
N ALA A 396 -3.19 28.05 15.80
CA ALA A 396 -3.84 28.40 17.06
C ALA A 396 -4.04 27.17 17.96
N ILE A 397 -4.51 26.06 17.40
CA ILE A 397 -4.66 24.77 18.10
C ILE A 397 -3.31 24.27 18.63
N SER A 398 -2.26 24.32 17.80
CA SER A 398 -0.91 23.91 18.21
C SER A 398 -0.40 24.72 19.41
N LYS A 399 -0.64 26.03 19.41
CA LYS A 399 -0.25 26.94 20.50
C LYS A 399 -1.08 26.70 21.77
N GLU A 400 -2.40 26.60 21.64
CA GLU A 400 -3.34 26.41 22.76
C GLU A 400 -3.20 25.02 23.40
N ALA A 401 -3.02 23.97 22.60
CA ALA A 401 -2.89 22.59 23.08
C ALA A 401 -1.48 22.25 23.60
N GLY A 402 -0.47 23.10 23.34
CA GLY A 402 0.93 22.83 23.65
C GLY A 402 1.50 21.64 22.85
N ILE A 403 0.98 21.40 21.65
CA ILE A 403 1.31 20.24 20.80
C ILE A 403 1.97 20.72 19.51
N SER A 404 2.97 20.00 19.01
CA SER A 404 3.65 20.35 17.75
C SER A 404 2.67 20.44 16.56
N LEU A 405 2.90 21.41 15.66
CA LEU A 405 2.09 21.58 14.45
C LEU A 405 2.06 20.32 13.57
N LYS A 406 3.14 19.55 13.57
CA LYS A 406 3.23 18.25 12.89
C LYS A 406 2.18 17.25 13.42
N THR A 407 2.01 17.20 14.74
CA THR A 407 1.01 16.32 15.38
C THR A 407 -0.41 16.82 15.13
N VAL A 408 -0.64 18.14 15.12
CA VAL A 408 -1.95 18.71 14.75
C VAL A 408 -2.30 18.38 13.29
N ASN A 409 -1.35 18.54 12.37
CA ASN A 409 -1.54 18.22 10.95
C ASN A 409 -1.81 16.74 10.70
N LYS A 410 -1.24 15.85 11.52
CA LYS A 410 -1.52 14.41 11.49
C LYS A 410 -3.00 14.09 11.71
N TYR A 411 -3.71 14.91 12.49
CA TYR A 411 -5.13 14.70 12.83
C TYR A 411 -6.07 15.67 12.10
N LYS A 412 -5.63 16.32 11.00
CA LYS A 412 -6.42 17.34 10.29
C LYS A 412 -7.78 16.82 9.80
N GLU A 413 -7.83 15.63 9.23
CA GLU A 413 -9.05 15.03 8.67
C GLU A 413 -10.00 14.62 9.80
N TRP A 414 -9.46 14.05 10.87
CA TRP A 414 -10.23 13.76 12.08
C TRP A 414 -10.85 15.02 12.68
N MET A 415 -10.10 16.13 12.79
CA MET A 415 -10.63 17.41 13.29
C MET A 415 -11.80 17.96 12.46
N VAL A 416 -11.79 17.74 11.14
CA VAL A 416 -12.91 18.14 10.26
C VAL A 416 -14.16 17.31 10.55
N GLN A 417 -13.99 16.01 10.84
CA GLN A 417 -15.11 15.10 11.16
C GLN A 417 -15.78 15.44 12.50
N VAL A 418 -15.01 15.75 13.55
CA VAL A 418 -15.57 16.14 14.87
C VAL A 418 -16.10 17.58 14.90
N ALA A 419 -15.81 18.40 13.89
CA ALA A 419 -16.29 19.78 13.81
C ALA A 419 -17.63 19.96 13.08
N GLN A 420 -18.12 18.93 12.39
CA GLN A 420 -19.47 18.90 11.82
C GLN A 420 -20.48 18.69 12.94
N PRO A 421 -21.57 19.48 13.05
CA PRO A 421 -22.62 19.20 14.03
C PRO A 421 -23.28 17.88 13.66
N THR A 422 -23.18 16.89 14.55
CA THR A 422 -24.01 15.69 14.49
C THR A 422 -25.46 16.15 14.49
N SER A 423 -26.17 15.95 13.37
CA SER A 423 -27.61 16.12 13.27
C SER A 423 -28.26 15.11 14.22
N LEU A 424 -28.56 15.55 15.43
CA LEU A 424 -29.42 14.80 16.34
C LEU A 424 -30.86 14.92 15.82
N GLU A 425 -31.47 13.77 15.62
CA GLU A 425 -32.88 13.60 15.29
C GLU A 425 -33.79 14.36 16.27
N PRO A 426 -34.98 14.79 15.81
CA PRO A 426 -35.92 15.52 16.66
C PRO A 426 -36.40 14.63 17.81
N VAL A 427 -36.07 15.02 19.03
CA VAL A 427 -36.67 14.49 20.25
C VAL A 427 -38.17 14.80 20.20
N SER A 428 -38.97 13.76 20.03
CA SER A 428 -40.42 13.80 20.20
C SER A 428 -40.74 14.34 21.59
N GLN A 429 -41.35 15.52 21.67
CA GLN A 429 -41.94 16.03 22.90
C GLN A 429 -43.15 15.16 23.24
N GLY A 430 -42.95 14.20 24.14
CA GLY A 430 -44.03 13.55 24.87
C GLY A 430 -44.67 14.58 25.81
N SER A 431 -45.86 15.05 25.42
CA SER A 431 -46.75 15.81 26.29
C SER A 431 -47.30 14.89 27.37
N GLN A 432 -46.67 14.90 28.55
CA GLN A 432 -47.33 14.49 29.78
C GLN A 432 -47.93 15.71 30.46
N SER A 433 -49.23 15.66 30.70
CA SER A 433 -49.95 16.47 31.69
C SER A 433 -51.18 15.67 32.15
N PRO A 434 -51.65 15.88 33.39
CA PRO A 434 -51.75 14.79 34.35
C PRO A 434 -53.18 14.35 34.67
N GLN A 435 -53.24 13.20 35.35
CA GLN A 435 -54.38 12.54 36.01
C GLN A 435 -55.55 13.45 36.43
N ARG A 436 -56.78 12.95 36.25
CA ARG A 436 -57.82 12.98 37.29
C ARG A 436 -58.85 11.85 37.13
N ALA A 437 -59.22 11.31 38.30
CA ALA A 437 -60.32 10.38 38.58
C ALA A 437 -61.61 10.75 37.82
N ILE A 438 -62.43 9.81 37.36
CA ILE A 438 -63.34 8.91 38.08
C ILE A 438 -63.74 7.78 37.13
#